data_AF-A0A7J4SR45-F1
#
_entry.id   AF-A0A7J4SR45-F1
#
_cell.length_a   1.000
_cell.length_b   1.000
_cell.length_c   1.000
_cell.angle_alpha   90.00
_cell.angle_beta   90.00
_cell.angle_gamma   90.00
#
_symmetry.space_group_name_H-M   'P 1'
#
loop_
_entity.id
_entity.type
_entity.pdbx_description
1 polymer ?
#
loop_
_entity_poly.entity_id
_entity_poly.type
_entity_poly.pdbx_seq_one_letter_code
_entity_poly.pdbx_strand_id
1 'polypeptide(L)'
;MAGRSFPIMLGLLLTPTIILLVLRMSLPVVDSILVSDRNVLIGIHAFAALIGLILAGRGTKNKDHEFLRSGAIDRLSRTYELEDGGLWSRADEALARLERRNSKKKAIQMSGGVASINAESRELDLGDEEPGDIRVSGVEVSKDTGGKQNSLESEKKPVTQRKSRGISAWLDRRAERVARKRLEKIRSKQSENSMATTATCKTCGATSPYGSSYCTTCGSLL
;
A
#
# COMPACT_ATOMS: atom_id res chain seq x y z
N MET A 1 -18.01 4.61 -16.06
CA MET A 1 -18.04 4.04 -14.69
C MET A 1 -19.30 4.53 -13.99
N ALA A 2 -20.34 3.70 -13.87
CA ALA A 2 -21.51 4.07 -13.11
C ALA A 2 -21.25 3.77 -11.63
N GLY A 3 -20.74 4.76 -10.89
CA GLY A 3 -20.84 4.72 -9.43
C GLY A 3 -22.32 4.69 -9.04
N ARG A 4 -22.66 4.12 -7.88
CA ARG A 4 -24.01 4.29 -7.31
C ARG A 4 -24.33 5.78 -7.32
N SER A 5 -25.50 6.15 -7.81
CA SER A 5 -25.86 7.56 -7.87
C SER A 5 -25.79 8.16 -6.47
N PHE A 6 -25.38 9.43 -6.39
CA PHE A 6 -25.29 10.16 -5.13
C PHE A 6 -26.49 9.95 -4.17
N PRO A 7 -27.77 9.97 -4.63
CA PRO A 7 -28.91 9.71 -3.75
C PRO A 7 -28.94 8.28 -3.20
N ILE A 8 -28.50 7.27 -3.95
CA ILE A 8 -28.44 5.88 -3.48
C ILE A 8 -27.38 5.75 -2.38
N MET A 9 -26.22 6.40 -2.54
CA MET A 9 -25.18 6.41 -1.51
C MET A 9 -25.65 7.11 -0.23
N LEU A 10 -26.31 8.26 -0.37
CA LEU A 10 -26.86 9.00 0.76
C LEU A 10 -27.96 8.21 1.47
N GLY A 11 -28.84 7.54 0.70
CA GLY A 11 -29.86 6.64 1.23
C GLY A 11 -29.25 5.53 2.07
N LEU A 12 -28.28 4.77 1.52
CA LEU A 12 -27.59 3.70 2.24
C LEU A 12 -26.90 4.15 3.53
N LEU A 13 -26.40 5.38 3.58
CA LEU A 13 -25.77 5.95 4.76
C LEU A 13 -26.78 6.33 5.86
N LEU A 14 -27.95 6.82 5.47
CA LEU A 14 -29.01 7.25 6.39
C LEU A 14 -29.96 6.11 6.80
N THR A 15 -30.10 5.06 6.00
CA THR A 15 -30.97 3.91 6.30
C THR A 15 -30.81 3.37 7.73
N PRO A 16 -29.60 3.03 8.22
CA PRO A 16 -29.45 2.47 9.56
C PRO A 16 -29.80 3.46 10.68
N THR A 17 -29.62 4.77 10.48
CA THR A 17 -30.00 5.78 11.48
C THR A 17 -31.51 6.02 11.49
N ILE A 18 -32.15 6.00 10.31
CA ILE A 18 -33.61 6.07 10.17
C ILE A 18 -34.27 4.86 10.82
N ILE A 19 -33.75 3.65 10.60
CA ILE A 19 -34.26 2.42 11.22
C ILE A 19 -34.23 2.53 12.76
N LEU A 20 -33.14 3.03 13.33
CA LEU A 20 -33.05 3.27 14.78
C LEU A 20 -34.07 4.29 15.27
N LEU A 21 -34.30 5.36 14.51
CA LEU A 21 -35.29 6.38 14.86
C LEU A 21 -36.71 5.78 14.86
N VAL A 22 -37.04 4.94 13.87
CA VAL A 22 -38.32 4.21 13.83
C VAL A 22 -38.45 3.22 14.99
N LEU A 23 -37.38 2.50 15.34
CA LEU A 23 -37.36 1.59 16.50
C LEU A 23 -37.58 2.34 17.82
N ARG A 24 -37.01 3.54 17.95
CA ARG A 24 -37.20 4.40 19.13
C ARG A 24 -38.66 4.84 19.28
N MET A 25 -39.30 5.22 18.17
CA MET A 25 -40.71 5.65 18.20
C MET A 25 -41.68 4.48 18.43
N SER A 26 -41.32 3.27 17.97
CA SER A 26 -42.17 2.08 18.11
C SER A 26 -42.03 1.36 19.45
N LEU A 27 -40.87 1.48 20.12
CA LEU A 27 -40.58 0.78 21.38
C LEU A 27 -40.24 1.79 22.49
N PRO A 28 -41.22 2.24 23.29
CA PRO A 28 -40.98 3.22 24.36
C PRO A 28 -40.03 2.71 25.46
N VAL A 29 -39.91 1.39 25.61
CA VAL A 29 -38.94 0.76 26.52
C VAL A 29 -37.50 1.09 26.09
N VAL A 30 -37.21 1.04 24.79
CA VAL A 30 -35.88 1.36 24.24
C VAL A 30 -35.60 2.85 24.40
N ASP A 31 -36.60 3.70 24.18
CA ASP A 31 -36.50 5.14 24.37
C ASP A 31 -36.11 5.51 25.80
N SER A 32 -36.77 4.89 26.80
CA SER A 32 -36.49 5.15 28.22
C SER A 32 -35.06 4.81 28.64
N ILE A 33 -34.48 3.74 28.09
CA ILE A 33 -33.10 3.31 28.38
C ILE A 33 -32.09 4.21 27.65
N LEU A 34 -32.38 4.60 26.41
CA LEU A 34 -31.48 5.45 25.60
C LEU A 34 -31.50 6.93 26.01
N VAL A 35 -32.58 7.42 26.64
CA VAL A 35 -32.64 8.80 27.13
C VAL A 35 -31.80 9.02 28.38
N SER A 36 -31.57 7.96 29.17
CA SER A 36 -30.81 8.01 30.43
C SER A 36 -29.37 8.48 30.21
N ASP A 37 -28.72 8.01 29.13
CA ASP A 37 -27.31 8.27 28.86
C ASP A 37 -27.07 8.92 27.50
N ARG A 38 -26.70 10.22 27.50
CA ARG A 38 -26.33 10.98 26.31
C ARG A 38 -25.19 10.33 25.52
N ASN A 39 -24.21 9.76 26.22
CA ASN A 39 -23.03 9.15 25.59
C ASN A 39 -23.39 7.85 24.86
N VAL A 40 -24.31 7.06 25.42
CA VAL A 40 -24.80 5.82 24.82
C VAL A 40 -25.59 6.14 23.55
N LEU A 41 -26.43 7.19 23.58
CA LEU A 41 -27.17 7.66 22.41
C LEU A 41 -26.24 8.05 21.25
N ILE A 42 -25.20 8.85 21.54
CA ILE A 42 -24.22 9.25 20.53
C ILE A 42 -23.47 8.02 20.00
N GLY A 43 -23.10 7.09 20.87
CA GLY A 43 -22.41 5.85 20.51
C GLY A 43 -23.21 4.97 19.55
N ILE A 44 -24.50 4.76 19.82
CA ILE A 44 -25.39 3.93 18.99
C ILE A 44 -25.60 4.56 17.61
N HIS A 45 -25.83 5.87 17.53
CA HIS A 45 -25.97 6.56 16.25
C HIS A 45 -24.66 6.58 15.45
N ALA A 46 -23.51 6.73 16.12
CA ALA A 46 -22.21 6.64 15.48
C ALA A 46 -21.94 5.24 14.91
N PHE A 47 -22.32 4.19 15.64
CA PHE A 47 -22.21 2.81 15.18
C PHE A 47 -23.11 2.53 13.97
N ALA A 48 -24.35 3.01 14.00
CA ALA A 48 -25.27 2.90 12.86
C ALA A 48 -24.78 3.66 11.63
N ALA A 49 -24.26 4.88 11.80
CA ALA A 49 -23.65 5.64 10.72
C ALA A 49 -22.42 4.92 10.13
N LEU A 50 -21.62 4.25 10.98
CA LEU A 50 -20.47 3.45 10.55
C LEU A 50 -20.90 2.24 9.70
N ILE A 51 -21.97 1.56 10.09
CA ILE A 51 -22.58 0.50 9.27
C ILE A 51 -23.05 1.07 7.92
N GLY A 52 -23.74 2.20 7.93
CA GLY A 52 -24.19 2.89 6.71
C GLY A 52 -23.03 3.25 5.79
N LEU A 53 -21.91 3.73 6.35
CA LEU A 53 -20.69 4.03 5.62
C LEU A 53 -20.08 2.78 4.99
N ILE A 54 -20.05 1.65 5.70
CA ILE A 54 -19.57 0.38 5.17
C ILE A 54 -20.46 -0.09 4.01
N LEU A 55 -21.79 0.02 4.14
CA LEU A 55 -22.73 -0.35 3.08
C LEU A 55 -22.61 0.55 1.84
N ALA A 56 -22.45 1.86 2.05
CA ALA A 56 -22.22 2.82 0.98
C ALA A 56 -20.88 2.57 0.26
N GLY A 57 -19.83 2.21 1.00
CA GLY A 57 -18.50 1.88 0.47
C GLY A 57 -18.42 0.50 -0.17
N ARG A 58 -19.25 -0.45 0.24
CA ARG A 58 -19.36 -1.80 -0.35
C ARG A 58 -20.22 -1.73 -1.62
N GLY A 59 -19.69 -1.04 -2.63
CA GLY A 59 -20.22 -1.02 -3.98
C GLY A 59 -20.16 -2.43 -4.58
N THR A 60 -21.32 -3.05 -4.78
CA THR A 60 -21.48 -4.20 -5.67
C THR A 60 -21.28 -3.68 -7.09
N LYS A 61 -20.03 -3.71 -7.56
CA LYS A 61 -19.71 -3.34 -8.93
C LYS A 61 -20.18 -4.50 -9.80
N ASN A 62 -21.34 -4.37 -10.43
CA ASN A 62 -21.76 -5.31 -11.45
C ASN A 62 -20.72 -5.24 -12.57
N LYS A 63 -20.18 -6.41 -12.90
CA LYS A 63 -19.25 -6.55 -14.03
C LYS A 63 -20.11 -6.71 -15.28
N ASP A 64 -20.72 -5.62 -15.72
CA ASP A 64 -21.45 -5.65 -16.98
C ASP A 64 -20.47 -6.02 -18.11
N HIS A 65 -20.95 -6.63 -19.20
CA HIS A 65 -20.09 -7.02 -20.31
C HIS A 65 -19.31 -5.83 -20.91
N GLU A 66 -19.85 -4.62 -20.82
CA GLU A 66 -19.15 -3.38 -21.19
C GLU A 66 -17.98 -3.05 -20.25
N PHE A 67 -18.08 -3.39 -18.96
CA PHE A 67 -17.00 -3.27 -17.99
C PHE A 67 -15.86 -4.27 -18.28
N LEU A 68 -16.19 -5.49 -18.68
CA LEU A 68 -15.19 -6.48 -19.11
C LEU A 68 -14.49 -6.04 -20.40
N ARG A 69 -15.25 -5.53 -21.38
CA ARG A 69 -14.70 -5.03 -22.65
C ARG A 69 -13.77 -3.83 -22.44
N SER A 70 -14.20 -2.85 -21.67
CA SER A 70 -13.36 -1.69 -21.35
C SER A 70 -12.12 -2.09 -20.55
N GLY A 71 -12.24 -3.09 -19.67
CA GLY A 71 -11.10 -3.67 -18.95
C GLY A 71 -10.09 -4.37 -19.87
N ALA A 72 -10.54 -5.09 -20.89
CA ALA A 72 -9.65 -5.70 -21.89
C ALA A 72 -8.95 -4.64 -22.75
N ILE A 73 -9.68 -3.61 -23.19
CA ILE A 73 -9.13 -2.50 -23.96
C ILE A 73 -8.09 -1.72 -23.16
N ASP A 74 -8.33 -1.43 -21.88
CA ASP A 74 -7.39 -0.75 -20.99
C ASP A 74 -6.07 -1.53 -20.79
N ARG A 75 -6.15 -2.87 -20.76
CA ARG A 75 -4.95 -3.72 -20.71
C ARG A 75 -4.13 -3.63 -22.00
N LEU A 76 -4.81 -3.61 -23.15
CA LEU A 76 -4.17 -3.49 -24.47
C LEU A 76 -3.60 -2.09 -24.70
N SER A 77 -4.32 -1.03 -24.32
CA SER A 77 -3.80 0.34 -24.44
C SER A 77 -2.52 0.52 -23.64
N ARG A 78 -2.45 -0.09 -22.45
CA ARG A 78 -1.23 -0.07 -21.64
C ARG A 78 -0.05 -0.80 -22.30
N THR A 79 -0.29 -1.91 -23.00
CA THR A 79 0.79 -2.58 -23.73
C THR A 79 1.27 -1.74 -24.90
N TYR A 80 0.35 -1.09 -25.62
CA TYR A 80 0.70 -0.17 -26.71
C TYR A 80 1.44 1.09 -26.21
N GLU A 81 1.03 1.68 -25.09
CA GLU A 81 1.75 2.81 -24.47
C GLU A 81 3.20 2.44 -24.10
N LEU A 82 3.43 1.20 -23.66
CA LEU A 82 4.78 0.73 -23.36
C LEU A 82 5.58 0.47 -24.63
N GLU A 83 4.95 -0.09 -25.66
CA GLU A 83 5.53 -0.27 -26.99
C GLU A 83 5.97 1.07 -27.60
N ASP A 84 5.08 2.07 -27.62
CA ASP A 84 5.37 3.44 -28.04
C ASP A 84 6.45 4.09 -27.16
N GLY A 85 6.47 3.74 -25.87
CA GLY A 85 7.50 4.13 -24.91
C GLY A 85 8.89 3.52 -25.17
N GLY A 86 9.06 2.77 -26.26
CA GLY A 86 10.32 2.15 -26.65
C GLY A 86 10.66 0.91 -25.83
N LEU A 87 9.66 0.16 -25.38
CA LEU A 87 9.88 -1.10 -24.66
C LEU A 87 10.77 -2.06 -25.46
N TRP A 88 10.54 -2.16 -26.78
CA TRP A 88 11.29 -3.05 -27.67
C TRP A 88 12.73 -2.58 -27.90
N SER A 89 12.96 -1.27 -28.06
CA SER A 89 14.32 -0.75 -28.26
C SER A 89 15.20 -0.90 -27.01
N ARG A 90 14.59 -1.06 -25.83
CA ARG A 90 15.28 -1.27 -24.55
C ARG A 90 15.33 -2.75 -24.13
N ALA A 91 14.76 -3.65 -24.93
CA ALA A 91 14.69 -5.08 -24.63
C ALA A 91 16.08 -5.71 -24.56
N ASP A 92 16.96 -5.41 -25.53
CA ASP A 92 18.33 -5.93 -25.56
C ASP A 92 19.15 -5.47 -24.35
N GLU A 93 19.00 -4.21 -23.94
CA GLU A 93 19.68 -3.69 -22.75
C GLU A 93 19.14 -4.35 -21.47
N ALA A 94 17.84 -4.56 -21.38
CA ALA A 94 17.20 -5.24 -20.26
C ALA A 94 17.66 -6.71 -20.16
N LEU A 95 17.77 -7.40 -21.30
CA LEU A 95 18.27 -8.77 -21.39
C LEU A 95 19.73 -8.84 -20.95
N ALA A 96 20.60 -7.97 -21.48
CA ALA A 96 22.00 -7.90 -21.08
C ALA A 96 22.18 -7.57 -19.57
N ARG A 97 21.27 -6.80 -18.96
CA ARG A 97 21.26 -6.55 -17.50
C ARG A 97 20.80 -7.77 -16.70
N LEU A 98 19.89 -8.58 -17.25
CA LEU A 98 19.45 -9.83 -16.62
C LEU A 98 20.54 -10.90 -16.72
N GLU A 99 21.18 -11.05 -17.87
CA GLU A 99 22.31 -11.95 -18.07
C GLU A 99 23.47 -11.62 -17.12
N ARG A 100 23.81 -10.33 -16.96
CA ARG A 100 24.83 -9.90 -16.00
C ARG A 100 24.46 -10.13 -14.53
N ARG A 101 23.16 -10.12 -14.20
CA ARG A 101 22.69 -10.43 -12.84
C ARG A 101 22.59 -11.93 -12.59
N ASN A 102 22.25 -12.70 -13.62
CA ASN A 102 22.12 -14.16 -13.55
C ASN A 102 23.49 -14.83 -13.62
N SER A 103 24.47 -14.28 -14.33
CA SER A 103 25.84 -14.81 -14.35
C SER A 103 26.51 -14.82 -12.95
N LYS A 104 26.01 -14.01 -12.01
CA LYS A 104 26.46 -13.98 -10.61
C LYS A 104 25.67 -14.93 -9.69
N LYS A 105 24.54 -15.49 -10.13
CA LYS A 105 23.75 -16.44 -9.36
C LYS A 105 23.79 -17.79 -10.06
N LYS A 106 24.24 -18.81 -9.32
CA LYS A 106 24.34 -20.22 -9.70
C LYS A 106 23.25 -20.63 -10.69
N ALA A 107 23.65 -21.29 -11.79
CA ALA A 107 22.76 -21.82 -12.82
C ALA A 107 21.52 -22.44 -12.18
N ILE A 108 20.37 -21.85 -12.44
CA ILE A 108 19.08 -22.40 -12.05
C ILE A 108 18.98 -23.73 -12.78
N GLN A 109 19.19 -24.84 -12.08
CA GLN A 109 18.89 -26.17 -12.60
C GLN A 109 17.39 -26.19 -12.88
N MET A 110 17.02 -26.06 -14.16
CA MET A 110 15.68 -26.39 -14.63
C MET A 110 15.54 -27.90 -14.51
N SER A 111 15.16 -28.39 -13.33
CA SER A 111 14.98 -29.83 -13.07
C SER A 111 13.61 -30.36 -13.51
N GLY A 112 12.84 -29.57 -14.28
CA GLY A 112 11.59 -30.02 -14.91
C GLY A 112 11.86 -30.53 -16.32
N GLY A 113 11.44 -31.75 -16.62
CA GLY A 113 11.53 -32.31 -17.97
C GLY A 113 10.64 -31.54 -18.95
N VAL A 114 11.07 -31.42 -20.21
CA VAL A 114 10.38 -30.65 -21.27
C VAL A 114 8.90 -31.01 -21.44
N ALA A 115 8.52 -32.23 -21.05
CA ALA A 115 7.13 -32.71 -21.01
C ALA A 115 6.22 -31.90 -20.08
N SER A 116 6.74 -31.27 -19.01
CA SER A 116 5.92 -30.42 -18.12
C SER A 116 5.67 -29.02 -18.67
N ILE A 117 6.37 -28.61 -19.75
CA ILE A 117 6.20 -27.30 -20.38
C ILE A 117 4.97 -27.30 -21.30
N ASN A 118 4.58 -28.46 -21.83
CA ASN A 118 3.43 -28.61 -22.73
C ASN A 118 2.23 -29.29 -22.06
N ALA A 119 2.14 -29.25 -20.73
CA ALA A 119 0.94 -29.67 -20.04
C ALA A 119 -0.15 -28.63 -20.31
N GLU A 120 -0.98 -28.88 -21.33
CA GLU A 120 -2.16 -28.08 -21.59
C GLU A 120 -3.03 -28.01 -20.33
N SER A 121 -3.56 -26.82 -20.05
CA SER A 121 -4.41 -26.61 -18.88
C SER A 121 -5.67 -27.46 -19.01
N ARG A 122 -6.01 -28.23 -17.96
CA ARG A 122 -7.25 -28.99 -17.88
C ARG A 122 -8.43 -28.09 -18.21
N GLU A 123 -9.24 -28.48 -19.19
CA GLU A 123 -10.47 -27.81 -19.55
C GLU A 123 -11.39 -27.70 -18.32
N LEU A 124 -11.84 -26.48 -18.03
CA LEU A 124 -12.79 -26.20 -16.97
C LEU A 124 -14.13 -25.96 -17.65
N ASP A 125 -15.07 -26.87 -17.44
CA ASP A 125 -16.44 -26.72 -17.86
C ASP A 125 -17.09 -25.64 -16.98
N LEU A 126 -17.05 -24.42 -17.48
CA LEU A 126 -17.83 -23.31 -16.97
C LEU A 126 -19.22 -23.54 -17.52
N GLY A 127 -20.16 -24.00 -16.69
CA GLY A 127 -21.58 -24.11 -17.08
C GLY A 127 -22.18 -22.75 -17.48
N ASP A 128 -23.49 -22.58 -17.37
CA ASP A 128 -24.16 -21.29 -17.67
C ASP A 128 -23.81 -20.14 -16.69
N GLU A 129 -22.66 -20.19 -16.02
CA GLU A 129 -22.13 -19.15 -15.15
C GLU A 129 -21.07 -18.32 -15.91
N GLU A 130 -21.33 -17.02 -16.05
CA GLU A 130 -20.52 -16.08 -16.81
C GLU A 130 -19.03 -16.13 -16.42
N PRO A 131 -18.10 -16.34 -17.37
CA PRO A 131 -16.70 -16.52 -17.06
C PRO A 131 -16.10 -15.26 -16.41
N GLY A 132 -15.55 -15.43 -15.22
CA GLY A 132 -14.80 -14.39 -14.54
C GLY A 132 -13.49 -14.06 -15.25
N ASP A 133 -13.45 -12.88 -15.90
CA ASP A 133 -12.29 -12.28 -16.58
C ASP A 133 -11.89 -13.01 -17.88
N ILE A 134 -12.28 -12.45 -19.02
CA ILE A 134 -11.85 -12.92 -20.34
C ILE A 134 -10.35 -12.67 -20.47
N ARG A 135 -9.57 -13.75 -20.33
CA ARG A 135 -8.14 -13.73 -20.62
C ARG A 135 -7.96 -13.73 -22.14
N VAL A 136 -7.72 -12.55 -22.70
CA VAL A 136 -7.29 -12.43 -24.09
C VAL A 136 -5.89 -13.01 -24.21
N SER A 137 -5.75 -14.10 -24.97
CA SER A 137 -4.45 -14.72 -25.27
C SER A 137 -3.50 -13.68 -25.90
N GLY A 138 -2.32 -13.54 -25.32
CA GLY A 138 -1.27 -12.62 -25.77
C GLY A 138 -0.77 -11.61 -24.73
N VAL A 139 -1.50 -11.40 -23.62
CA VAL A 139 -1.04 -10.56 -22.50
C VAL A 139 -0.89 -11.41 -21.25
N GLU A 140 0.15 -12.25 -21.22
CA GLU A 140 0.61 -12.89 -19.99
C GLU A 140 1.44 -11.92 -19.16
N VAL A 141 0.79 -10.87 -18.63
CA VAL A 141 1.35 -10.20 -17.46
C VAL A 141 1.11 -11.15 -16.30
N SER A 142 2.13 -11.96 -15.97
CA SER A 142 2.22 -12.77 -14.76
C SER A 142 1.97 -11.89 -13.54
N LYS A 143 0.70 -11.69 -13.21
CA LYS A 143 0.25 -11.15 -11.94
C LYS A 143 0.00 -12.36 -11.08
N ASP A 144 1.00 -12.72 -10.27
CA ASP A 144 0.85 -13.69 -9.18
C ASP A 144 -0.24 -13.22 -8.22
N THR A 145 -1.49 -13.51 -8.52
CA THR A 145 -2.57 -13.55 -7.54
C THR A 145 -2.57 -14.95 -6.97
N GLY A 146 -1.86 -15.12 -5.85
CA GLY A 146 -1.87 -16.36 -5.07
C GLY A 146 -3.28 -16.66 -4.57
N GLY A 147 -3.95 -17.61 -5.23
CA GLY A 147 -5.15 -18.26 -4.73
C GLY A 147 -4.76 -19.24 -3.63
N LYS A 148 -5.25 -19.00 -2.41
CA LYS A 148 -5.27 -19.99 -1.34
C LYS A 148 -6.38 -21.00 -1.64
N GLN A 149 -6.02 -22.27 -1.75
CA GLN A 149 -6.90 -23.39 -1.40
C GLN A 149 -6.08 -24.43 -0.61
N ASN A 150 -6.74 -25.03 0.38
CA ASN A 150 -6.16 -25.68 1.56
C ASN A 150 -5.75 -27.14 1.29
N SER A 151 -4.61 -27.59 1.81
CA SER A 151 -4.53 -28.56 2.92
C SER A 151 -3.10 -29.09 3.15
N LEU A 152 -2.67 -28.97 4.41
CA LEU A 152 -1.84 -29.89 5.19
C LEU A 152 -0.54 -30.43 4.55
N GLU A 153 0.61 -29.85 4.90
CA GLU A 153 1.54 -30.40 5.90
C GLU A 153 2.67 -29.38 6.17
N SER A 154 3.21 -29.43 7.38
CA SER A 154 4.10 -28.45 7.99
C SER A 154 5.54 -28.57 7.49
N GLU A 155 6.08 -27.54 6.83
CA GLU A 155 7.52 -27.28 6.85
C GLU A 155 7.82 -25.76 6.84
N LYS A 156 8.49 -25.28 7.90
CA LYS A 156 8.92 -23.89 8.06
C LYS A 156 10.02 -23.56 7.05
N LYS A 157 9.75 -22.64 6.11
CA LYS A 157 10.78 -21.82 5.43
C LYS A 157 10.37 -20.35 5.39
N PRO A 158 11.33 -19.41 5.44
CA PRO A 158 11.08 -18.02 5.82
C PRO A 158 10.28 -17.31 4.73
N VAL A 159 9.06 -16.91 5.10
CA VAL A 159 8.15 -16.11 4.29
C VAL A 159 8.81 -14.76 4.01
N THR A 160 9.31 -14.57 2.80
CA THR A 160 9.56 -13.24 2.26
C THR A 160 8.18 -12.60 2.06
N GLN A 161 7.76 -11.79 3.04
CA GLN A 161 6.50 -11.05 2.95
C GLN A 161 6.55 -10.10 1.75
N ARG A 162 5.91 -10.53 0.67
CA ARG A 162 5.58 -9.73 -0.50
C ARG A 162 4.69 -8.59 -0.02
N LYS A 163 5.25 -7.38 0.11
CA LYS A 163 4.52 -6.18 0.54
C LYS A 163 3.31 -5.96 -0.36
N SER A 164 2.12 -6.28 0.14
CA SER A 164 0.86 -5.91 -0.50
C SER A 164 0.83 -4.40 -0.67
N ARG A 165 0.58 -3.91 -1.90
CA ARG A 165 0.41 -2.50 -2.24
C ARG A 165 -0.92 -1.95 -1.67
N GLY A 166 -1.10 -2.02 -0.36
CA GLY A 166 -2.29 -1.57 0.37
C GLY A 166 -1.94 -0.63 1.53
N ILE A 167 -2.82 -0.54 2.53
CA ILE A 167 -2.72 0.35 3.71
C ILE A 167 -1.37 0.19 4.43
N SER A 168 -0.78 -1.01 4.42
CA SER A 168 0.56 -1.26 4.95
C SER A 168 1.66 -0.45 4.24
N ALA A 169 1.60 -0.29 2.92
CA ALA A 169 2.54 0.56 2.18
C ALA A 169 2.35 2.05 2.48
N TRP A 170 1.13 2.48 2.82
CA TRP A 170 0.84 3.85 3.25
C TRP A 170 1.38 4.11 4.68
N LEU A 171 1.20 3.16 5.59
CA LEU A 171 1.76 3.22 6.95
C LEU A 171 3.28 3.22 6.93
N ASP A 172 3.90 2.37 6.09
CA ASP A 172 5.35 2.34 5.88
C ASP A 172 5.89 3.69 5.38
N ARG A 173 5.25 4.29 4.38
CA ARG A 173 5.64 5.63 3.87
C ARG A 173 5.51 6.72 4.93
N ARG A 174 4.52 6.62 5.82
CA ARG A 174 4.34 7.57 6.93
C ARG A 174 5.41 7.37 7.99
N ALA A 175 5.73 6.12 8.34
CA ALA A 175 6.79 5.78 9.27
C ALA A 175 8.16 6.27 8.77
N GLU A 176 8.46 6.05 7.48
CA GLU A 176 9.69 6.53 6.86
C GLU A 176 9.80 8.07 6.89
N ARG A 177 8.69 8.78 6.62
CA ARG A 177 8.66 10.26 6.69
C ARG A 177 8.91 10.78 8.11
N VAL A 178 8.37 10.11 9.13
CA VAL A 178 8.62 10.47 10.54
C VAL A 178 10.07 10.16 10.94
N ALA A 179 10.62 9.02 10.50
CA ALA A 179 12.01 8.67 10.75
C ALA A 179 12.98 9.69 10.14
N ARG A 180 12.74 10.13 8.89
CA ARG A 180 13.53 11.18 8.23
C ARG A 180 13.49 12.50 9.00
N LYS A 181 12.31 12.96 9.44
CA LYS A 181 12.19 14.17 10.26
C LYS A 181 12.93 14.08 11.60
N ARG A 182 12.96 12.88 12.22
CA ARG A 182 13.74 12.66 13.45
C ARG A 182 15.24 12.73 13.19
N LEU A 183 15.72 12.14 12.09
CA LEU A 183 17.12 12.21 11.68
C LEU A 183 17.56 13.64 11.34
N GLU A 184 16.72 14.41 10.63
CA GLU A 184 16.95 15.83 10.37
C GLU A 184 17.04 16.65 11.66
N LYS A 185 16.16 16.38 12.64
CA LYS A 185 16.19 17.05 13.94
C LYS A 185 17.41 16.66 14.78
N ILE A 186 17.89 15.43 14.68
CA ILE A 186 19.14 14.99 15.32
C ILE A 186 20.33 15.68 14.65
N ARG A 187 20.34 15.75 13.30
CA ARG A 187 21.39 16.43 12.53
C ARG A 187 21.42 17.93 12.80
N SER A 188 20.27 18.58 12.92
CA SER A 188 20.20 20.01 13.25
C SER A 188 20.73 20.28 14.66
N LYS A 189 20.37 19.45 15.65
CA LYS A 189 20.92 19.53 17.01
C LYS A 189 22.42 19.25 17.07
N GLN A 190 22.90 18.31 16.27
CA GLN A 190 24.34 18.04 16.16
C GLN A 190 25.06 19.23 15.52
N SER A 191 24.48 19.87 14.51
CA SER A 191 25.02 21.09 13.90
C SER A 191 25.06 22.26 14.88
N GLU A 192 24.04 22.43 15.74
CA GLU A 192 24.02 23.44 16.80
C GLU A 192 25.12 23.19 17.85
N ASN A 193 25.31 21.94 18.29
CA ASN A 193 26.39 21.58 19.22
C ASN A 193 27.79 21.65 18.58
N SER A 194 27.92 21.44 17.27
CA SER A 194 29.20 21.52 16.55
C SER A 194 29.69 22.96 16.37
N MET A 195 28.79 23.94 16.48
CA MET A 195 29.12 25.36 16.33
C MET A 195 29.53 26.01 17.65
N ALA A 196 29.42 25.30 18.78
CA ALA A 196 29.73 25.79 20.12
C ALA A 196 31.11 25.35 20.66
N THR A 197 32.03 24.89 19.81
CA THR A 197 33.35 24.35 20.25
C THR A 197 34.57 25.12 19.75
N THR A 198 34.48 26.44 19.58
CA THR A 198 35.66 27.32 19.42
C THR A 198 35.65 28.47 20.42
N ALA A 199 36.67 28.56 21.27
CA ALA A 199 36.86 29.66 22.22
C ALA A 199 37.75 30.74 21.60
N THR A 200 37.36 32.00 21.71
CA THR A 200 38.14 33.14 21.18
C THR A 200 39.09 33.68 22.24
N CYS A 201 40.38 33.79 21.92
CA CYS A 201 41.39 34.32 22.82
C CYS A 201 41.26 35.84 22.99
N LYS A 202 41.20 36.33 24.23
CA LYS A 202 41.05 37.77 24.52
C LYS A 202 42.27 38.62 24.13
N THR A 203 43.46 38.03 24.11
CA THR A 203 44.71 38.78 23.88
C THR A 203 45.05 38.99 22.40
N CYS A 204 44.75 38.02 21.53
CA CYS A 204 45.10 38.07 20.10
C CYS A 204 43.90 37.90 19.15
N GLY A 205 42.70 37.63 19.68
CA GLY A 205 41.47 37.46 18.89
C GLY A 205 41.37 36.14 18.12
N ALA A 206 42.36 35.25 18.18
CA ALA A 206 42.34 33.98 17.47
C ALA A 206 41.39 32.95 18.10
N THR A 207 40.76 32.11 17.28
CA THR A 207 39.92 30.99 17.72
C THR A 207 40.75 29.74 18.01
N SER A 208 40.54 29.13 19.17
CA SER A 208 41.18 27.88 19.59
C SER A 208 40.11 26.78 19.79
N PRO A 209 40.40 25.51 19.47
CA PRO A 209 39.45 24.42 19.69
C PRO A 209 39.11 24.27 21.18
N TYR A 210 37.86 23.93 21.51
CA TYR A 210 37.45 23.72 22.90
C TYR A 210 38.26 22.61 23.58
N GLY A 211 38.75 22.89 24.78
CA GLY A 211 39.51 21.94 25.61
C GLY A 211 41.00 22.26 25.76
N SER A 212 41.54 23.27 25.06
CA SER A 212 42.88 23.80 25.33
C SER A 212 42.83 24.83 26.47
N SER A 213 43.77 24.73 27.41
CA SER A 213 43.96 25.72 28.49
C SER A 213 44.77 26.95 28.04
N TYR A 214 45.40 26.86 26.87
CA TYR A 214 46.24 27.89 26.27
C TYR A 214 45.89 28.11 24.79
N CYS A 215 46.03 29.34 24.33
CA CYS A 215 45.82 29.71 22.94
C CYS A 215 46.90 29.07 22.07
N THR A 216 46.47 28.35 21.03
CA THR A 216 47.35 27.68 20.06
C THR A 216 48.21 28.64 19.22
N THR A 217 47.84 29.92 19.15
CA THR A 217 48.52 30.91 18.29
C THR A 217 49.53 31.78 19.07
N CYS A 218 49.23 32.16 20.31
CA CYS A 218 50.08 33.06 21.10
C CYS A 218 50.50 32.51 22.48
N GLY A 219 50.00 31.34 22.89
CA GLY A 219 50.35 30.70 24.15
C GLY A 219 49.75 31.34 25.41
N SER A 220 48.90 32.37 25.30
CA SER A 220 48.22 32.96 26.45
C SER A 220 47.11 32.06 26.99
N LEU A 221 46.80 32.16 28.29
CA LEU A 221 45.66 31.45 28.89
C LEU A 221 44.35 31.91 28.24
N LEU A 222 43.50 30.96 27.82
CA LEU A 222 42.21 31.20 27.15
C LEU A 222 41.12 31.68 28.13
#